data_AF-A0A554J0L4-F1
#
_entry.id   AF-A0A554J0L4-F1
#
_cell.length_a   1.000
_cell.length_b   1.000
_cell.length_c   1.000
_cell.angle_alpha   90.00
_cell.angle_beta   90.00
_cell.angle_gamma   90.00
#
_symmetry.space_group_name_H-M   'P 1'
#
loop_
_entity.id
_entity.type
_entity.pdbx_description
1 polymer ?
#
loop_
_entity_poly.entity_id
_entity_poly.type
_entity_poly.pdbx_seq_one_letter_code
_entity_poly.pdbx_strand_id
1 'polypeptide(L)'
;LAASAAYGQRDPLVEYKKEGLKLFQTMEETYASHVRSLIPNIVSTPSAQISSPQQRSVTKAVASITASSDTLIKKEYGRNDKVIISNGAETKEMKYKKAEQLLSEGWRIVG
;
A
#
# COMPACT_ATOMS: atom_id res chain seq x y z
N LEU A 1 25.01 35.07 1.88
CA LEU A 1 24.66 34.21 3.03
C LEU A 1 23.63 34.94 3.90
N ALA A 2 22.33 34.81 3.60
CA ALA A 2 21.24 35.21 4.51
C ALA A 2 19.88 34.74 3.93
N ALA A 3 19.42 33.55 4.31
CA ALA A 3 18.07 33.09 3.98
C ALA A 3 17.52 32.07 5.00
N SER A 4 17.84 32.22 6.29
CA SER A 4 17.41 31.27 7.33
C SER A 4 16.67 31.93 8.51
N ALA A 5 16.05 33.09 8.31
CA ALA A 5 15.39 33.84 9.39
C ALA A 5 13.87 34.08 9.20
N ALA A 6 13.24 33.57 8.13
CA ALA A 6 11.83 33.85 7.87
C ALA A 6 10.83 32.86 8.50
N TYR A 7 11.28 31.72 9.01
CA TYR A 7 10.41 30.67 9.58
C TYR A 7 10.29 30.70 11.11
N GLY A 8 10.95 31.64 11.80
CA GLY A 8 11.08 31.65 13.26
C GLY A 8 9.97 32.37 14.05
N GLN A 9 8.94 32.92 13.40
CA GLN A 9 7.94 33.79 14.06
C GLN A 9 6.49 33.38 13.77
N ARG A 10 6.24 32.09 13.50
CA ARG A 10 4.88 31.52 13.48
C ARG A 10 4.80 30.39 14.49
N ASP A 11 3.69 30.33 15.21
CA ASP A 11 3.43 29.30 16.21
C ASP A 11 3.49 27.91 15.53
N PRO A 12 4.45 27.05 15.90
CA PRO A 12 4.62 25.72 15.30
C PRO A 12 3.35 24.86 15.37
N LEU A 13 2.55 25.03 16.43
CA LEU A 13 1.30 24.30 16.61
C LEU A 13 0.22 24.76 15.61
N VAL A 14 0.22 26.05 15.27
CA VAL A 14 -0.71 26.62 14.30
C VAL A 14 -0.38 26.15 12.89
N GLU A 15 0.89 26.13 12.50
CA GLU A 15 1.29 25.66 11.17
C GLU A 15 1.05 24.15 11.02
N TYR A 16 1.35 23.33 12.03
CA TYR A 16 1.03 21.90 12.01
C TYR A 16 -0.46 21.63 11.80
N LYS A 17 -1.33 22.36 12.48
CA LYS A 17 -2.79 22.23 12.30
C LYS A 17 -3.23 22.63 10.90
N LYS A 18 -2.67 23.69 10.32
CA LYS A 18 -2.99 24.14 8.96
C LYS A 18 -2.53 23.13 7.91
N GLU A 19 -1.30 22.63 8.05
CA GLU A 19 -0.75 21.62 7.13
C GLU A 19 -1.51 20.30 7.23
N GLY A 20 -1.84 19.86 8.45
CA GLY A 20 -2.66 18.68 8.68
C GLY A 20 -4.07 18.81 8.09
N LEU A 21 -4.72 19.96 8.26
CA LEU A 21 -6.03 20.23 7.68
C LEU A 21 -5.98 20.21 6.15
N LYS A 22 -4.96 20.82 5.55
CA LYS A 22 -4.77 20.83 4.08
C LYS A 22 -4.57 19.42 3.55
N LEU A 23 -3.77 18.60 4.22
CA LEU A 23 -3.54 17.21 3.82
C LEU A 23 -4.83 16.39 3.88
N PHE A 24 -5.63 16.59 4.93
CA PHE A 24 -6.93 15.92 5.09
C PHE A 24 -7.90 16.30 3.96
N GLN A 25 -8.03 17.59 3.63
CA GLN A 25 -8.88 18.06 2.54
C GLN A 25 -8.47 17.47 1.18
N THR A 26 -7.17 17.41 0.88
CA THR A 26 -6.67 16.78 -0.34
C THR A 26 -7.00 15.28 -0.39
N MET A 27 -6.91 14.59 0.75
CA MET A 27 -7.29 13.17 0.84
C MET A 27 -8.78 12.98 0.58
N GLU A 28 -9.65 13.83 1.14
CA GLU A 28 -11.10 13.78 0.92
C GLU A 28 -11.47 14.00 -0.55
N GLU A 29 -10.84 14.97 -1.22
CA GLU A 29 -11.06 15.21 -2.66
C GLU A 29 -10.67 13.98 -3.50
N THR A 30 -9.53 13.38 -3.17
CA THR A 30 -9.07 12.15 -3.83
C THR A 30 -10.06 11.01 -3.61
N TYR A 31 -10.54 10.82 -2.38
CA TYR A 31 -11.52 9.78 -2.05
C TYR A 31 -12.86 9.99 -2.77
N ALA A 32 -13.38 11.22 -2.78
CA ALA A 32 -14.61 11.56 -3.48
C ALA A 32 -14.51 11.27 -5.00
N SER A 33 -13.36 11.61 -5.61
CA SER A 33 -13.09 11.29 -7.02
C SER A 33 -13.08 9.78 -7.28
N HIS A 34 -12.49 9.01 -6.36
CA HIS A 34 -12.43 7.56 -6.44
C HIS A 34 -13.83 6.94 -6.35
N VAL A 35 -14.63 7.32 -5.36
CA VAL A 35 -16.02 6.84 -5.22
C VAL A 35 -16.85 7.18 -6.46
N ARG A 36 -16.73 8.40 -6.99
CA ARG A 36 -17.43 8.81 -8.21
C ARG A 36 -17.07 7.95 -9.42
N SER A 37 -15.82 7.50 -9.53
CA SER A 37 -15.39 6.60 -10.60
C SER A 37 -15.96 5.18 -10.50
N LEU A 38 -16.33 4.74 -9.29
CA LEU A 38 -16.86 3.38 -9.05
C LEU A 38 -18.36 3.26 -9.33
N ILE A 39 -19.14 4.33 -9.12
CA ILE A 39 -20.60 4.36 -9.35
C ILE A 39 -21.01 3.84 -10.75
N PRO A 40 -20.45 4.33 -11.88
CA PRO A 40 -20.89 3.88 -13.20
C PRO A 40 -20.65 2.39 -13.44
N ASN A 41 -19.64 1.79 -12.82
CA ASN A 41 -19.34 0.36 -12.94
C ASN A 41 -20.30 -0.52 -12.13
N ILE A 42 -20.90 0.02 -11.07
CA ILE A 42 -21.86 -0.71 -10.21
C ILE A 42 -23.28 -0.59 -10.77
N VAL A 43 -23.66 0.60 -11.26
CA VAL A 43 -25.03 0.89 -11.71
C VAL A 43 -25.27 0.46 -13.16
N SER A 44 -24.24 0.43 -14.03
CA SER A 44 -24.39 0.04 -15.44
C SER A 44 -24.36 -1.47 -15.67
N THR A 45 -25.02 -2.25 -14.83
CA THR A 45 -25.35 -3.65 -15.14
C THR A 45 -26.80 -3.77 -15.63
N PRO A 46 -27.14 -3.38 -16.88
CA PRO A 46 -28.15 -4.15 -17.57
C PRO A 46 -27.51 -5.51 -17.88
N SER A 47 -28.14 -6.56 -17.36
CA SER A 47 -27.97 -7.92 -17.83
C SER A 47 -27.87 -7.94 -19.38
N ALA A 48 -26.98 -8.79 -19.90
CA ALA A 48 -26.73 -9.14 -21.30
C ALA A 48 -25.61 -8.38 -22.07
N GLN A 49 -24.44 -9.03 -22.07
CA GLN A 49 -23.52 -9.24 -23.20
C GLN A 49 -23.23 -8.09 -24.18
N ILE A 50 -22.04 -7.50 -24.11
CA ILE A 50 -21.23 -7.25 -25.32
C ILE A 50 -19.76 -7.54 -25.03
N SER A 51 -19.32 -8.71 -25.48
CA SER A 51 -17.92 -9.10 -25.59
C SER A 51 -17.22 -8.21 -26.62
N SER A 52 -16.56 -7.13 -26.18
CA SER A 52 -15.69 -6.35 -27.07
C SER A 52 -14.36 -7.12 -27.30
N PRO A 53 -13.89 -7.29 -28.56
CA PRO A 53 -12.63 -8.00 -28.84
C PRO A 53 -11.38 -7.31 -28.26
N GLN A 54 -11.48 -6.04 -27.85
CA GLN A 54 -10.37 -5.27 -27.30
C GLN A 54 -10.09 -5.53 -25.81
N GLN A 55 -11.00 -6.16 -25.06
CA GLN A 55 -10.75 -6.52 -23.66
C GLN A 55 -9.89 -7.79 -23.47
N ARG A 56 -9.66 -8.58 -24.53
CA ARG A 56 -8.82 -9.78 -24.45
C ARG A 56 -7.33 -9.48 -24.27
N SER A 57 -6.84 -8.33 -24.76
CA SER A 57 -5.44 -7.96 -24.58
C SER A 57 -5.16 -7.53 -23.13
N VAL A 58 -6.09 -6.81 -22.50
CA VAL A 58 -5.96 -6.39 -21.10
C VAL A 58 -6.09 -7.59 -20.15
N THR A 59 -7.04 -8.51 -20.36
CA THR A 59 -7.15 -9.69 -19.49
C THR A 59 -5.95 -10.63 -19.63
N LYS A 60 -5.39 -10.78 -20.83
CA LYS A 60 -4.17 -11.58 -21.04
C LYS A 60 -2.93 -10.90 -20.46
N ALA A 61 -2.84 -9.57 -20.53
CA ALA A 61 -1.78 -8.80 -19.89
C ALA A 61 -1.87 -8.88 -18.36
N VAL A 62 -3.07 -8.70 -17.78
CA VAL A 62 -3.31 -8.84 -16.34
C VAL A 62 -3.04 -10.27 -15.87
N ALA A 63 -3.46 -11.29 -16.63
CA ALA A 63 -3.14 -12.69 -16.35
C ALA A 63 -1.63 -12.99 -16.45
N SER A 64 -0.90 -12.35 -17.37
CA SER A 64 0.55 -12.48 -17.43
C SER A 64 1.25 -11.73 -16.30
N ILE A 65 0.68 -10.65 -15.77
CA ILE A 65 1.21 -9.93 -14.60
C ILE A 65 0.97 -10.75 -13.32
N THR A 66 -0.20 -11.40 -13.18
CA THR A 66 -0.48 -12.29 -12.05
C THR A 66 0.23 -13.63 -12.15
N ALA A 67 0.43 -14.17 -13.35
CA ALA A 67 1.24 -15.39 -13.55
C ALA A 67 2.75 -15.12 -13.41
N SER A 68 3.24 -13.94 -13.81
CA SER A 68 4.62 -13.51 -13.54
C SER A 68 4.84 -13.08 -12.08
N SER A 69 3.78 -12.95 -11.29
CA SER A 69 3.87 -12.81 -9.84
C SER A 69 4.15 -14.13 -9.14
N ASP A 70 4.07 -15.28 -9.83
CA ASP A 70 4.38 -16.59 -9.25
C ASP A 70 5.85 -17.00 -9.47
N THR A 71 6.62 -16.19 -10.20
CA THR A 71 8.08 -16.29 -10.19
C THR A 71 8.64 -15.61 -8.95
N LEU A 72 8.70 -16.36 -7.85
CA LEU A 72 9.59 -16.11 -6.71
C LEU A 72 9.57 -14.66 -6.24
N ILE A 73 8.42 -14.17 -5.80
CA ILE A 73 8.36 -12.94 -5.01
C ILE A 73 9.17 -13.21 -3.74
N LYS A 74 10.41 -12.76 -3.72
CA LYS A 74 11.12 -12.50 -2.47
C LYS A 74 10.26 -11.46 -1.76
N LYS A 75 9.39 -11.93 -0.87
CA LYS A 75 8.45 -11.09 -0.09
C LYS A 75 9.34 -10.13 0.70
N GLU A 76 9.50 -8.91 0.19
CA GLU A 76 10.28 -7.87 0.86
C GLU A 76 9.44 -7.38 2.02
N TYR A 77 9.78 -7.86 3.21
CA TYR A 77 9.12 -7.43 4.44
C TYR A 77 9.59 -6.02 4.80
N GLY A 78 8.65 -5.09 4.92
CA GLY A 78 8.91 -3.76 5.43
C GLY A 78 9.37 -3.80 6.89
N ARG A 79 10.18 -2.82 7.30
CA ARG A 79 10.79 -2.76 8.65
C ARG A 79 9.78 -2.89 9.80
N ASN A 80 8.55 -2.43 9.61
CA ASN A 80 7.47 -2.46 10.62
C ASN A 80 6.46 -3.60 10.41
N ASP A 81 6.62 -4.41 9.37
CA ASP A 81 5.68 -5.48 9.04
C ASP A 81 5.72 -6.57 10.10
N LYS A 82 4.53 -7.06 10.47
CA LYS A 82 4.40 -8.18 11.40
C LYS A 82 4.64 -9.47 10.63
N VAL A 83 5.61 -10.25 11.07
CA VAL A 83 5.94 -11.56 10.53
C VAL A 83 5.83 -12.62 11.61
N ILE A 84 5.44 -13.81 11.19
CA ILE A 84 5.40 -14.99 12.04
C ILE A 84 6.63 -15.83 11.71
N ILE A 85 7.48 -16.10 12.70
CA ILE A 85 8.69 -16.90 12.54
C ILE A 85 8.65 -18.16 13.40
N SER A 86 9.28 -19.23 12.93
CA SER A 86 9.41 -20.50 13.64
C SER A 86 10.81 -21.10 13.53
N ASN A 87 11.29 -21.71 14.61
CA ASN A 87 12.48 -22.57 14.64
C ASN A 87 12.12 -24.06 14.53
N GLY A 88 10.86 -24.41 14.28
CA GLY A 88 10.36 -25.78 14.24
C GLY A 88 9.79 -26.29 15.58
N ALA A 89 10.04 -25.62 16.71
CA ALA A 89 9.47 -25.96 18.01
C ALA A 89 8.52 -24.89 18.53
N GLU A 90 8.86 -23.62 18.31
CA GLU A 90 8.09 -22.46 18.73
C GLU A 90 7.71 -21.60 17.53
N THR A 91 6.61 -20.85 17.67
CA THR A 91 6.18 -19.86 16.68
C THR A 91 5.95 -18.52 17.38
N LYS A 92 6.50 -17.44 16.83
CA LYS A 92 6.41 -16.09 17.41
C LYS A 92 6.02 -15.08 16.33
N GLU A 93 5.08 -14.20 16.67
CA GLU A 93 4.71 -13.05 15.84
C GLU A 93 5.44 -11.80 16.33
N MET A 94 6.22 -11.15 15.46
CA MET A 94 6.94 -9.92 15.78
C MET A 94 7.20 -9.06 14.54
N LYS A 95 7.66 -7.82 14.73
CA LYS A 95 8.07 -6.95 13.60
C LYS A 95 9.29 -7.53 12.88
N TYR A 96 9.35 -7.40 11.55
CA TYR A 96 10.43 -7.92 10.72
C TYR A 96 11.82 -7.49 11.20
N LYS A 97 11.99 -6.22 11.59
CA LYS A 97 13.25 -5.71 12.19
C LYS A 97 13.76 -6.57 13.36
N LYS A 98 12.87 -7.13 14.17
CA LYS A 98 13.23 -8.00 15.29
C LYS A 98 13.42 -9.44 14.83
N ALA A 99 12.64 -9.87 13.85
CA ALA A 99 12.78 -11.19 13.24
C ALA A 99 14.12 -11.36 12.51
N GLU A 100 14.74 -10.32 11.94
CA GLU A 100 16.05 -10.39 11.27
C GLU A 100 17.16 -11.03 12.14
N GLN A 101 17.15 -10.75 13.44
CA GLN A 101 18.09 -11.35 14.39
C GLN A 101 17.87 -12.86 14.48
N LEU A 102 16.61 -13.28 14.62
CA LEU A 102 16.23 -14.69 14.73
C LEU A 102 16.36 -15.44 13.40
N LEU A 103 16.16 -14.76 12.27
CA LEU A 103 16.42 -15.30 10.93
C LEU A 103 17.90 -15.60 10.73
N SER A 104 18.78 -14.77 11.29
CA SER A 104 20.24 -15.02 11.29
C SER A 104 20.61 -16.22 12.16
N GLU A 105 19.83 -16.49 13.21
CA GLU A 105 19.99 -17.68 14.09
C GLU A 105 19.38 -18.96 13.49
N GLY A 106 18.77 -18.89 12.29
CA GLY A 106 18.21 -20.05 11.59
C GLY A 106 16.70 -20.25 11.76
N TRP A 107 15.99 -19.27 12.32
CA TRP A 107 14.53 -19.25 12.30
C TRP A 107 14.03 -18.96 10.88
N ARG A 108 12.82 -19.38 10.56
CA ARG A 108 12.20 -19.22 9.23
C ARG A 108 10.84 -18.56 9.35
N ILE A 109 10.52 -17.67 8.41
CA ILE A 109 9.21 -17.01 8.34
C ILE A 109 8.20 -18.04 7.84
N VAL A 110 7.09 -18.18 8.57
CA VAL A 110 5.97 -19.05 8.27
C VAL A 110 4.77 -18.13 8.03
N GLY A 111 4.64 -17.58 6.81
CA GLY A 111 3.60 -16.59 6.45
C GLY A 111 3.64 -16.07 5.02
#